data_AF-A0A511M8G1-F1
#
_entry.id   AF-A0A511M8G1-F1
#
_cell.length_a   1.000
_cell.length_b   1.000
_cell.length_c   1.000
_cell.angle_alpha   90.00
_cell.angle_beta   90.00
_cell.angle_gamma   90.00
#
_symmetry.space_group_name_H-M   'P 1'
#
loop_
_entity.id
_entity.type
_entity.pdbx_description
1 polymer ?
#
loop_
_entity_poly.entity_id
_entity_poly.type
_entity_poly.pdbx_seq_one_letter_code
_entity_poly.pdbx_strand_id
1 'polypeptide(L)'
;MRKTILVSAAFATVISGYTLVSASAASAADRAASCAEIVKISTKFNSDIDALNGDDPQYTAKLKTVYKGTSASFTDVAAKSDDGELKRTINTAADQMNRLSSESDEVFLKTPQDKNSEFMQALVKLDNACPTA
;
A
#
# COMPACT_ATOMS: atom_id res chain seq x y z
N MET A 1 31.10 4.58 -21.34
CA MET A 1 31.17 3.11 -21.21
C MET A 1 29.85 2.62 -20.64
N ARG A 2 29.07 1.87 -21.42
CA ARG A 2 27.79 1.27 -21.00
C ARG A 2 28.09 0.11 -20.05
N LYS A 3 27.51 0.12 -18.85
CA LYS A 3 27.47 -1.07 -17.97
C LYS A 3 26.02 -1.49 -17.80
N THR A 4 25.55 -2.19 -18.82
CA THR A 4 24.42 -3.10 -18.77
C THR A 4 24.76 -4.17 -17.74
N ILE A 5 24.12 -4.16 -16.58
CA ILE A 5 24.13 -5.29 -15.65
C ILE A 5 22.81 -6.01 -15.83
N LEU A 6 22.93 -7.27 -16.26
CA LEU A 6 21.88 -8.22 -16.57
C LEU A 6 20.90 -8.36 -15.40
N VAL A 7 19.71 -7.76 -15.52
CA VAL A 7 18.55 -8.08 -14.68
C VAL A 7 17.78 -9.17 -15.40
N SER A 8 18.14 -10.44 -15.20
CA SER A 8 17.35 -11.60 -15.63
C SER A 8 17.94 -12.89 -15.07
N ALA A 9 17.53 -13.30 -13.87
CA ALA A 9 17.44 -14.71 -13.42
C ALA A 9 17.03 -14.78 -11.95
N ALA A 10 15.73 -14.65 -11.67
CA ALA A 10 15.13 -15.19 -10.45
C ALA A 10 13.65 -15.54 -10.72
N PHE A 11 13.43 -16.33 -11.77
CA PHE A 11 12.27 -17.22 -11.87
C PHE A 11 12.79 -18.62 -11.60
N ALA A 12 12.07 -19.36 -10.75
CA ALA A 12 12.31 -20.74 -10.29
C ALA A 12 13.31 -20.92 -9.13
N THR A 13 12.80 -20.82 -7.89
CA THR A 13 12.67 -21.95 -6.95
C THR A 13 12.25 -21.45 -5.58
N VAL A 14 10.95 -21.43 -5.27
CA VAL A 14 10.46 -21.60 -3.88
C VAL A 14 9.27 -22.57 -3.92
N ILE A 15 9.58 -23.81 -4.31
CA ILE A 15 8.81 -24.98 -3.90
C ILE A 15 9.83 -25.90 -3.24
N SER A 16 10.24 -25.56 -2.02
CA SER A 16 10.93 -26.47 -1.11
C SER A 16 10.92 -25.83 0.28
N GLY A 17 10.03 -26.34 1.15
CA GLY A 17 10.30 -26.30 2.58
C GLY A 17 9.59 -25.25 3.43
N TYR A 18 8.32 -24.94 3.17
CA TYR A 18 7.43 -24.54 4.26
C TYR A 18 6.35 -25.59 4.43
N THR A 19 6.34 -26.17 5.63
CA THR A 19 5.36 -27.15 6.09
C THR A 19 3.94 -26.68 5.79
N LEU A 20 3.16 -27.58 5.21
CA LEU A 20 1.74 -27.45 4.87
C LEU A 20 0.91 -26.90 6.06
N VAL A 21 0.66 -25.59 6.05
CA VAL A 21 -0.73 -25.11 6.05
C VAL A 21 -1.02 -24.83 4.58
N SER A 22 -2.04 -25.47 4.04
CA SER A 22 -2.40 -25.50 2.61
C SER A 22 -2.83 -24.13 2.08
N ALA A 23 -1.89 -23.20 1.95
CA ALA A 23 -1.95 -22.07 1.05
C ALA A 23 -1.05 -22.45 -0.14
N SER A 24 -1.67 -22.76 -1.28
CA SER A 24 -0.95 -23.21 -2.49
C SER A 24 0.22 -22.28 -2.82
N ALA A 25 1.35 -22.78 -3.32
CA ALA A 25 2.50 -21.94 -3.72
C ALA A 25 2.14 -20.77 -4.67
N ALA A 26 1.01 -20.86 -5.37
CA ALA A 26 0.40 -19.77 -6.14
C ALA A 26 0.00 -18.55 -5.29
N SER A 27 -0.57 -18.74 -4.09
CA SER A 27 -1.02 -17.63 -3.23
C SER A 27 0.15 -16.90 -2.57
N ALA A 28 1.30 -17.57 -2.37
CA ALA A 28 2.51 -16.90 -1.90
C ALA A 28 3.12 -15.98 -2.98
N ALA A 29 3.11 -16.43 -4.24
CA ALA A 29 3.59 -15.63 -5.37
C ALA A 29 2.65 -14.44 -5.67
N ASP A 30 1.32 -14.65 -5.61
CA ASP A 30 0.33 -13.58 -5.77
C ASP A 30 0.45 -12.52 -4.67
N ARG A 31 0.56 -12.96 -3.40
CA ARG A 31 0.79 -12.08 -2.25
C ARG A 31 2.06 -11.25 -2.45
N ALA A 32 3.16 -11.86 -2.90
CA ALA A 32 4.41 -11.14 -3.17
C ALA A 32 4.26 -10.10 -4.30
N ALA A 33 3.55 -10.44 -5.38
CA ALA A 33 3.30 -9.51 -6.49
C ALA A 33 2.44 -8.32 -6.04
N SER A 34 1.35 -8.58 -5.33
CA SER A 34 0.46 -7.56 -4.78
C SER A 34 1.22 -6.64 -3.80
N CYS A 35 2.02 -7.20 -2.90
CA CYS A 35 2.85 -6.41 -1.99
C CYS A 35 3.90 -5.56 -2.72
N ALA A 36 4.51 -6.06 -3.79
CA ALA A 36 5.42 -5.26 -4.60
C ALA A 36 4.73 -4.07 -5.28
N GLU A 37 3.46 -4.20 -5.69
CA GLU A 37 2.66 -3.07 -6.18
C GLU A 37 2.32 -2.09 -5.06
N ILE A 38 1.91 -2.57 -3.89
CA ILE A 38 1.65 -1.73 -2.71
C ILE A 38 2.89 -0.90 -2.34
N VAL A 39 4.09 -1.48 -2.33
CA VAL A 39 5.33 -0.75 -2.04
C VAL A 39 5.59 0.37 -3.04
N LYS A 40 5.36 0.13 -4.34
CA LYS A 40 5.49 1.16 -5.37
C LYS A 40 4.48 2.28 -5.15
N ILE A 41 3.23 1.95 -4.83
CA ILE A 41 2.18 2.93 -4.55
C ILE A 41 2.54 3.75 -3.30
N SER A 42 3.02 3.12 -2.23
CA SER A 42 3.47 3.81 -1.00
C SER A 42 4.66 4.73 -1.25
N THR A 43 5.62 4.31 -2.09
CA THR A 43 6.75 5.17 -2.49
C THR A 43 6.27 6.38 -3.28
N LYS A 44 5.34 6.18 -4.22
CA LYS A 44 4.72 7.28 -4.98
C LYS A 44 3.96 8.22 -4.04
N PHE A 45 3.17 7.69 -3.11
CA PHE A 45 2.44 8.46 -2.12
C PHE A 45 3.36 9.37 -1.31
N ASN A 46 4.48 8.85 -0.79
CA ASN A 46 5.48 9.66 -0.09
C ASN A 46 6.06 10.75 -1.00
N SER A 47 6.43 10.41 -2.23
CA SER A 47 6.94 11.39 -3.20
C SER A 47 5.91 12.46 -3.56
N ASP A 48 4.62 12.11 -3.66
CA ASP A 48 3.56 13.06 -3.94
C ASP A 48 3.36 14.03 -2.76
N ILE A 49 3.46 13.54 -1.52
CA ILE A 49 3.40 14.36 -0.30
C ILE A 49 4.61 15.30 -0.22
N ASP A 50 5.81 14.81 -0.46
CA ASP A 50 7.05 15.61 -0.42
C ASP A 50 7.05 16.72 -1.49
N ALA A 51 6.33 16.52 -2.59
CA ALA A 51 6.15 17.51 -3.64
C ALA A 51 5.12 18.61 -3.27
N LEU A 52 4.34 18.43 -2.21
CA LEU A 52 3.41 19.45 -1.74
C LEU A 52 4.13 20.52 -0.93
N ASN A 53 3.76 21.78 -1.17
CA ASN A 53 4.22 22.90 -0.36
C ASN A 53 3.25 23.12 0.81
N GLY A 54 3.72 22.99 2.05
CA GLY A 54 2.93 23.23 3.27
C GLY A 54 2.42 24.66 3.43
N ASP A 55 3.07 25.63 2.77
CA ASP A 55 2.65 27.05 2.78
C ASP A 55 1.55 27.35 1.74
N ASP A 56 1.22 26.41 0.86
CA ASP A 56 0.15 26.57 -0.12
C ASP A 56 -1.21 26.58 0.62
N PRO A 57 -2.07 27.60 0.45
CA PRO A 57 -3.41 27.61 1.03
C PRO A 57 -4.28 26.43 0.58
N GLN A 58 -3.91 25.75 -0.52
CA GLN A 58 -4.57 24.54 -1.01
C GLN A 58 -3.89 23.24 -0.56
N TYR A 59 -2.89 23.29 0.32
CA TYR A 59 -2.13 22.13 0.79
C TYR A 59 -3.05 20.99 1.23
N THR A 60 -4.00 21.27 2.13
CA THR A 60 -4.91 20.25 2.65
C THR A 60 -5.78 19.63 1.56
N ALA A 61 -6.29 20.42 0.62
CA ALA A 61 -7.09 19.93 -0.49
C ALA A 61 -6.28 19.04 -1.45
N LYS A 62 -5.02 19.43 -1.73
CA LYS A 62 -4.10 18.63 -2.54
C LYS A 62 -3.71 17.33 -1.83
N LEU A 63 -3.41 17.39 -0.54
CA LEU A 63 -3.09 16.22 0.27
C LEU A 63 -4.26 15.23 0.34
N LYS A 64 -5.50 15.70 0.50
CA LYS A 64 -6.70 14.86 0.40
C LYS A 64 -6.84 14.20 -0.97
N THR A 65 -6.49 14.90 -2.04
CA THR A 65 -6.49 14.34 -3.40
C THR A 65 -5.46 13.23 -3.54
N VAL A 66 -4.26 13.40 -2.97
CA VAL A 66 -3.22 12.35 -2.92
C VAL A 66 -3.74 11.11 -2.18
N TYR A 67 -4.34 11.29 -1.00
CA TYR A 67 -4.94 10.18 -0.23
C TYR A 67 -6.03 9.43 -1.03
N LYS A 68 -6.90 10.17 -1.71
CA LYS A 68 -7.96 9.60 -2.55
C LYS A 68 -7.40 8.82 -3.75
N GLY A 69 -6.36 9.34 -4.39
CA GLY A 69 -5.68 8.67 -5.50
C GLY A 69 -4.95 7.39 -5.05
N THR A 70 -4.29 7.43 -3.90
CA THR A 70 -3.64 6.24 -3.33
C THR A 70 -4.65 5.19 -2.91
N SER A 71 -5.77 5.59 -2.30
CA SER A 71 -6.89 4.68 -1.99
C SER A 71 -7.37 3.95 -3.25
N ALA A 72 -7.64 4.66 -4.35
CA ALA A 72 -8.06 4.04 -5.61
C ALA A 72 -7.01 3.04 -6.13
N SER A 73 -5.73 3.39 -6.04
CA SER A 73 -4.63 2.49 -6.46
C SER A 73 -4.57 1.22 -5.59
N PHE A 74 -4.81 1.32 -4.28
CA PHE A 74 -4.92 0.16 -3.41
C PHE A 74 -6.12 -0.71 -3.77
N THR A 75 -7.28 -0.13 -4.06
CA THR A 75 -8.46 -0.88 -4.54
C THR A 75 -8.15 -1.63 -5.83
N ASP A 76 -7.39 -1.04 -6.76
CA ASP A 76 -6.97 -1.71 -7.99
C ASP A 76 -6.06 -2.92 -7.74
N VAL A 77 -5.13 -2.82 -6.77
CA VAL A 77 -4.31 -3.98 -6.35
C VAL A 77 -5.18 -5.05 -5.70
N ALA A 78 -6.09 -4.66 -4.81
CA ALA A 78 -7.01 -5.59 -4.15
C ALA A 78 -7.93 -6.31 -5.14
N ALA A 79 -8.30 -5.67 -6.25
CA ALA A 79 -9.10 -6.29 -7.31
C ALA A 79 -8.33 -7.40 -8.05
N LYS A 80 -7.01 -7.25 -8.17
CA LYS A 80 -6.11 -8.21 -8.83
C LYS A 80 -5.58 -9.31 -7.92
N SER A 81 -5.58 -9.09 -6.60
CA SER A 81 -5.07 -10.08 -5.65
C SER A 81 -6.01 -11.28 -5.51
N ASP A 82 -5.44 -12.48 -5.63
CA ASP A 82 -6.09 -13.77 -5.42
C ASP A 82 -6.06 -14.19 -3.93
N ASP A 83 -5.24 -13.52 -3.12
CA ASP A 83 -5.17 -13.73 -1.69
C ASP A 83 -6.31 -13.01 -0.96
N GLY A 84 -7.34 -13.78 -0.57
CA GLY A 84 -8.54 -13.23 0.06
C GLY A 84 -8.32 -12.51 1.40
N GLU A 85 -7.25 -12.83 2.14
CA GLU A 85 -6.90 -12.13 3.36
C GLU A 85 -6.22 -10.79 3.05
N LEU A 86 -5.18 -10.82 2.21
CA LEU A 86 -4.47 -9.62 1.78
C LEU A 86 -5.43 -8.64 1.09
N LYS A 87 -6.27 -9.13 0.19
CA LYS A 87 -7.32 -8.35 -0.49
C LYS A 87 -8.22 -7.60 0.50
N ARG A 88 -8.65 -8.27 1.58
CA ARG A 88 -9.47 -7.63 2.61
C ARG A 88 -8.68 -6.56 3.36
N THR A 89 -7.41 -6.83 3.68
CA THR A 89 -6.52 -5.88 4.34
C THR A 89 -6.27 -4.64 3.48
N ILE A 90 -5.96 -4.81 2.18
CA ILE A 90 -5.76 -3.71 1.24
C ILE A 90 -7.05 -2.89 1.10
N ASN A 91 -8.20 -3.52 0.89
CA ASN A 91 -9.48 -2.80 0.80
C ASN A 91 -9.80 -2.02 2.09
N THR A 92 -9.54 -2.61 3.26
CA THR A 92 -9.75 -1.91 4.53
C THR A 92 -8.86 -0.65 4.62
N ALA A 93 -7.58 -0.75 4.24
CA ALA A 93 -6.69 0.41 4.20
C ALA A 93 -7.17 1.46 3.19
N ALA A 94 -7.57 1.03 1.98
CA ALA A 94 -8.11 1.91 0.95
C ALA A 94 -9.37 2.66 1.43
N ASP A 95 -10.30 1.95 2.06
CA ASP A 95 -11.52 2.53 2.60
C ASP A 95 -11.22 3.57 3.69
N GLN A 96 -10.31 3.28 4.62
CA GLN A 96 -9.92 4.24 5.65
C GLN A 96 -9.25 5.49 5.04
N MET A 97 -8.41 5.33 4.01
CA MET A 97 -7.82 6.46 3.29
C MET A 97 -8.89 7.32 2.60
N ASN A 98 -9.85 6.69 1.91
CA ASN A 98 -10.91 7.41 1.21
C ASN A 98 -11.86 8.12 2.18
N ARG A 99 -12.26 7.44 3.27
CA ARG A 99 -13.05 8.03 4.37
C ARG A 99 -12.35 9.25 4.93
N LEU A 100 -11.09 9.09 5.34
CA LEU A 100 -10.32 10.19 5.92
C LEU A 100 -10.21 11.38 4.95
N SER A 101 -9.99 11.14 3.64
CA SER A 101 -9.93 12.20 2.64
C SER A 101 -11.23 13.02 2.49
N SER A 102 -12.36 12.46 2.94
CA SER A 102 -13.69 13.09 2.90
C SER A 102 -14.06 13.81 4.20
N GLU A 103 -13.26 13.67 5.26
CA GLU A 103 -13.48 14.34 6.54
C GLU A 103 -13.21 15.85 6.47
N SER A 104 -13.55 16.58 7.54
CA SER A 104 -13.15 17.98 7.69
C SER A 104 -11.62 18.12 7.74
N ASP A 105 -11.09 19.30 7.36
CA ASP A 105 -9.65 19.56 7.35
C ASP A 105 -9.00 19.34 8.73
N GLU A 106 -9.73 19.69 9.80
CA GLU A 106 -9.26 19.47 11.17
C GLU A 106 -9.09 17.99 11.49
N VAL A 107 -10.09 17.17 11.20
CA VAL A 107 -10.04 15.72 11.44
C VAL A 107 -8.96 15.10 10.55
N PHE A 108 -8.94 15.46 9.27
CA PHE A 108 -7.97 14.98 8.29
C PHE A 108 -6.51 15.17 8.74
N LEU A 109 -6.18 16.35 9.27
CA LEU A 109 -4.81 16.65 9.70
C LEU A 109 -4.44 15.98 11.04
N LYS A 110 -5.41 15.73 11.91
CA LYS A 110 -5.19 15.13 13.24
C LYS A 110 -5.15 13.60 13.21
N THR A 111 -6.00 12.94 12.41
CA THR A 111 -6.13 11.47 12.43
C THR A 111 -4.82 10.73 12.14
N PRO A 112 -3.98 11.10 11.15
CA PRO A 112 -2.70 10.44 10.91
C PRO A 112 -1.70 10.56 12.09
N GLN A 113 -1.91 11.51 12.99
CA GLN A 113 -1.06 11.72 14.18
C GLN A 113 -1.50 10.83 15.34
N ASP A 114 -2.75 10.35 15.34
CA ASP A 114 -3.26 9.42 16.34
C ASP A 114 -2.95 7.97 15.93
N LYS A 115 -1.94 7.40 16.59
CA LYS A 115 -1.52 6.00 16.39
C LYS A 115 -2.61 4.98 16.70
N ASN A 116 -3.61 5.35 17.50
CA ASN A 116 -4.73 4.48 17.85
C ASN A 116 -5.93 4.64 16.91
N SER A 117 -5.88 5.57 15.97
CA SER A 117 -6.95 5.75 14.98
C SER A 117 -7.14 4.48 14.15
N GLU A 118 -8.39 4.22 13.73
CA GLU A 118 -8.70 3.11 12.83
C GLU A 118 -7.91 3.20 11.51
N PHE A 119 -7.66 4.42 11.06
CA PHE A 119 -6.83 4.72 9.90
C PHE A 119 -5.40 4.19 10.08
N MET A 120 -4.70 4.58 11.14
CA MET A 120 -3.33 4.13 11.38
C MET A 120 -3.26 2.62 11.62
N GLN A 121 -4.23 2.05 12.33
CA GLN A 121 -4.31 0.60 12.52
C GLN A 121 -4.48 -0.15 11.20
N ALA A 122 -5.27 0.36 10.25
CA ALA A 122 -5.45 -0.27 8.95
C ALA A 122 -4.15 -0.22 8.12
N LEU A 123 -3.43 0.90 8.13
CA LEU A 123 -2.13 1.01 7.45
C LEU A 123 -1.07 0.10 8.06
N VAL A 124 -0.99 0.01 9.39
CA VAL A 124 -0.07 -0.91 10.08
C VAL A 124 -0.39 -2.37 9.76
N LYS A 125 -1.67 -2.74 9.66
CA LYS A 125 -2.06 -4.10 9.25
C LYS A 125 -1.63 -4.39 7.81
N LEU A 126 -1.76 -3.42 6.91
CA LEU A 126 -1.30 -3.56 5.54
C LEU A 126 0.23 -3.69 5.46
N ASP A 127 0.97 -2.88 6.21
CA ASP A 127 2.43 -2.95 6.31
C ASP A 127 2.90 -4.32 6.84
N ASN A 128 2.28 -4.82 7.93
CA ASN A 128 2.59 -6.15 8.45
C ASN A 128 2.23 -7.29 7.48
N ALA A 129 1.19 -7.11 6.65
CA ALA A 129 0.82 -8.09 5.63
C ALA A 129 1.77 -8.07 4.42
N CYS A 130 2.42 -6.93 4.18
CA CYS A 130 3.38 -6.69 3.11
C CYS A 130 4.70 -6.16 3.68
N PRO A 131 5.44 -6.96 4.46
CA PRO A 131 6.67 -6.51 5.08
C PRO A 131 7.65 -6.10 3.98
N THR A 132 8.01 -4.82 3.96
CA THR A 132 9.09 -4.33 3.10
C THR A 132 10.40 -4.94 3.61
N ALA A 133 10.96 -5.89 2.84
CA ALA A 133 12.23 -6.53 3.14
C ALA A 133 13.41 -5.54 3.08
#